data_AF-A0AA38I6Q5-F1
#
_entry.id   AF-A0AA38I6Q5-F1
#
_cell.length_a   1.000
_cell.length_b   1.000
_cell.length_c   1.000
_cell.angle_alpha   90.00
_cell.angle_beta   90.00
_cell.angle_gamma   90.00
#
_symmetry.space_group_name_H-M   'P 1'
#
loop_
_entity.id
_entity.type
_entity.pdbx_description
1 polymer ?
#
loop_
_entity_poly.entity_id
_entity_poly.type
_entity_poly.pdbx_seq_one_letter_code
_entity_poly.pdbx_strand_id
1 'polypeptide(L)'
;MVYSVEQDTFIVMSCYRNGTCVNEEYVYSVTVCKQEYLAKYSNLMIEETSLEVHISDVINRFVRTGSVNKGKSPGRPSVSEEVVDDLRRLKKRHVFVVYFNHL
;
A
#
# COMPACT_ATOMS: atom_id res chain seq x y z
N MET A 1 6.35 0.09 -15.70
CA MET A 1 4.90 0.39 -15.63
C MET A 1 4.68 1.66 -14.81
N VAL A 2 3.67 2.48 -15.11
CA VAL A 2 3.29 3.62 -14.26
C VAL A 2 2.04 3.23 -13.48
N TYR A 3 2.15 3.12 -12.16
CA TYR A 3 1.02 2.84 -11.28
C TYR A 3 0.21 4.12 -11.03
N SER A 4 -1.11 3.99 -11.05
CA SER A 4 -2.06 5.05 -10.76
C SER A 4 -2.21 5.29 -9.26
N VAL A 5 -2.73 6.46 -8.89
CA VAL A 5 -3.03 6.79 -7.48
C VAL A 5 -4.08 5.83 -6.92
N GLU A 6 -5.02 5.36 -7.74
CA GLU A 6 -6.02 4.37 -7.33
C GLU A 6 -5.37 3.01 -6.99
N GLN A 7 -4.41 2.58 -7.81
CA GLN A 7 -3.64 1.35 -7.56
C GLN A 7 -2.79 1.47 -6.30
N ASP A 8 -2.09 2.59 -6.10
CA ASP A 8 -1.33 2.85 -4.87
C ASP A 8 -2.25 2.87 -3.64
N THR A 9 -3.44 3.46 -3.77
CA THR A 9 -4.45 3.47 -2.71
C THR A 9 -4.94 2.06 -2.39
N PHE A 10 -5.22 1.26 -3.41
CA PHE A 10 -5.63 -0.13 -3.24
C PHE A 10 -4.56 -0.95 -2.51
N ILE A 11 -3.28 -0.77 -2.85
CA ILE A 11 -2.16 -1.43 -2.18
C ILE A 11 -2.18 -1.13 -0.68
N VAL A 12 -2.31 0.14 -0.30
CA VAL A 12 -2.34 0.51 1.12
C VAL A 12 -3.54 -0.13 1.81
N MET A 13 -4.75 0.00 1.23
CA MET A 13 -5.96 -0.58 1.81
C MET A 13 -5.87 -2.11 1.95
N SER A 14 -5.34 -2.80 0.95
CA SER A 14 -5.14 -4.25 0.96
C SER A 14 -4.18 -4.68 2.07
N CYS A 15 -3.03 -4.01 2.19
CA CYS A 15 -2.05 -4.37 3.22
C CYS A 15 -2.52 -4.04 4.64
N TYR A 16 -3.36 -3.02 4.81
CA TYR A 16 -4.01 -2.76 6.09
C TYR A 16 -5.12 -3.75 6.42
N ARG A 17 -5.95 -4.13 5.45
CA ARG A 17 -6.99 -5.15 5.66
C ARG A 17 -6.40 -6.49 6.08
N ASN A 18 -5.25 -6.84 5.52
CA ASN A 18 -4.55 -8.10 5.77
C ASN A 18 -3.47 -7.99 6.85
N GLY A 19 -3.29 -6.81 7.44
CA GLY A 19 -2.29 -6.60 8.46
C GLY A 19 -2.75 -7.18 9.80
N THR A 20 -1.82 -7.78 10.53
CA THR A 20 -2.04 -8.31 11.87
C THR A 20 -1.16 -7.55 12.85
N CYS A 21 -1.71 -7.22 14.02
CA CYS A 21 -0.93 -6.63 15.10
C CYS A 21 -0.17 -7.75 15.83
N VAL A 22 1.16 -7.70 15.76
CA VAL A 22 2.08 -8.61 16.46
C VAL A 22 3.02 -7.74 17.28
N ASN A 23 3.04 -7.89 18.60
CA ASN A 23 3.89 -7.10 19.50
C ASN A 23 3.80 -5.57 19.28
N GLU A 24 2.57 -5.05 19.14
CA GLU A 24 2.29 -3.61 18.87
C GLU A 24 2.72 -3.12 17.48
N GLU A 25 3.26 -4.01 16.63
CA GLU A 25 3.65 -3.73 15.26
C GLU A 25 2.64 -4.33 14.28
N TYR A 26 2.29 -3.58 13.24
CA TYR A 26 1.39 -4.06 12.21
C TYR A 26 2.20 -4.72 11.09
N VAL A 27 2.05 -6.03 10.98
CA VAL A 27 2.75 -6.87 10.01
C VAL A 27 1.76 -7.28 8.92
N TYR A 28 2.13 -7.11 7.66
CA TYR A 28 1.32 -7.50 6.51
C TYR A 28 2.10 -8.43 5.59
N SER A 29 1.39 -9.27 4.85
CA SER A 29 1.98 -10.17 3.86
C SER A 29 2.00 -9.51 2.48
N VAL A 30 3.18 -9.19 1.98
CA VAL A 30 3.38 -8.69 0.60
C VAL A 30 2.78 -9.69 -0.40
N THR A 31 2.92 -10.99 -0.16
CA THR A 31 2.35 -12.05 -1.02
C THR A 31 0.83 -11.95 -1.12
N VAL A 32 0.15 -11.73 0.01
CA VAL A 32 -1.31 -11.57 0.02
C VAL A 32 -1.71 -10.28 -0.70
N CYS A 33 -1.03 -9.16 -0.42
CA CYS A 33 -1.30 -7.90 -1.14
C CYS A 33 -1.08 -8.07 -2.66
N LYS A 34 -0.05 -8.81 -3.07
CA LYS A 34 0.24 -9.12 -4.47
C LYS A 34 -0.88 -9.93 -5.11
N GLN A 35 -1.33 -11.00 -4.46
CA GLN A 35 -2.42 -11.85 -4.97
C GLN A 35 -3.73 -11.06 -5.13
N GLU A 36 -4.09 -10.24 -4.14
CA GLU A 36 -5.29 -9.39 -4.24
C GLU A 36 -5.17 -8.35 -5.34
N TYR A 37 -3.98 -7.78 -5.53
CA TYR A 37 -3.70 -6.84 -6.60
C TYR A 37 -3.88 -7.48 -7.98
N LEU A 38 -3.25 -8.65 -8.19
CA LEU A 38 -3.36 -9.39 -9.45
C LEU A 38 -4.78 -9.88 -9.72
N ALA A 39 -5.54 -10.23 -8.67
CA ALA A 39 -6.95 -10.57 -8.80
C ALA A 39 -7.81 -9.36 -9.22
N LYS A 40 -7.58 -8.18 -8.63
CA LYS A 40 -8.32 -6.95 -8.97
C LYS A 40 -7.93 -6.39 -10.34
N TYR A 41 -6.66 -6.46 -10.70
CA TYR A 41 -6.09 -5.89 -11.91
C TYR A 41 -5.57 -6.98 -12.86
N SER A 42 -6.31 -8.08 -13.00
CA SER A 42 -5.95 -9.27 -13.81
C SER A 42 -5.66 -8.97 -15.27
N ASN A 43 -6.17 -7.84 -15.77
CA ASN A 43 -6.07 -7.42 -17.16
C ASN A 43 -4.74 -6.71 -17.46
N LEU A 44 -3.96 -6.40 -16.43
CA LEU A 44 -2.68 -5.71 -16.57
C LEU A 44 -1.55 -6.74 -16.62
N MET A 45 -0.70 -6.64 -17.63
CA MET A 45 0.55 -7.40 -17.65
C MET A 45 1.55 -6.74 -16.71
N ILE A 46 1.77 -7.38 -15.55
CA ILE A 46 2.64 -6.89 -14.49
C ILE A 46 3.63 -8.00 -14.15
N GLU A 47 4.90 -7.66 -14.15
CA GLU A 47 5.96 -8.53 -13.65
C GLU A 47 5.86 -8.63 -12.13
N GLU A 48 5.78 -9.85 -11.59
CA GLU A 48 5.53 -10.06 -10.16
C GLU A 48 6.59 -9.43 -9.26
N THR A 49 7.86 -9.54 -9.61
CA THR A 49 8.99 -8.94 -8.89
C THR A 49 8.89 -7.42 -8.85
N SER A 50 8.49 -6.80 -9.97
CA SER A 50 8.26 -5.34 -10.04
C SER A 50 7.10 -4.90 -9.16
N LEU A 51 6.06 -5.72 -9.03
CA LEU A 51 4.91 -5.45 -8.18
C LEU A 51 5.27 -5.52 -6.69
N GLU A 52 6.07 -6.50 -6.26
CA GLU A 52 6.50 -6.64 -4.86
C GLU A 52 7.32 -5.44 -4.38
N VAL A 53 8.25 -4.98 -5.23
CA VAL A 53 9.05 -3.77 -4.96
C VAL A 53 8.13 -2.55 -4.87
N HIS A 54 7.18 -2.40 -5.81
CA HIS A 54 6.26 -1.28 -5.82
C HIS A 54 5.33 -1.27 -4.59
N ILE A 55 4.82 -2.43 -4.17
CA ILE A 55 4.01 -2.57 -2.94
C ILE A 55 4.81 -2.06 -1.73
N SER A 56 6.05 -2.52 -1.59
CA SER A 56 6.93 -2.10 -0.50
C SER A 56 7.20 -0.60 -0.51
N ASP A 57 7.46 -0.02 -1.68
CA ASP A 57 7.69 1.41 -1.86
C ASP A 57 6.48 2.28 -1.50
N VAL A 58 5.28 1.84 -1.88
CA VAL A 58 4.02 2.54 -1.57
C VAL A 58 3.76 2.51 -0.07
N ILE A 59 3.92 1.36 0.58
CA ILE A 59 3.72 1.25 2.03
C ILE A 59 4.76 2.07 2.79
N ASN A 60 6.04 1.94 2.46
CA ASN A 60 7.10 2.73 3.11
C ASN A 60 6.86 4.24 2.98
N ARG A 61 6.40 4.69 1.81
CA ARG A 61 6.01 6.09 1.60
C ARG A 61 4.82 6.47 2.46
N PHE A 62 3.79 5.63 2.49
CA PHE A 62 2.60 5.88 3.27
C PHE A 62 2.89 5.94 4.77
N VAL A 63 3.68 5.03 5.31
CA VAL A 63 4.10 5.03 6.72
C VAL A 63 4.84 6.33 7.06
N ARG A 64 5.85 6.68 6.25
CA ARG A 64 6.69 7.86 6.46
C ARG A 64 5.91 9.18 6.34
N THR A 65 5.03 9.30 5.35
CA THR A 65 4.43 10.59 4.97
C THR A 65 2.94 10.72 5.30
N GLY A 66 2.25 9.60 5.56
CA GLY A 66 0.79 9.53 5.61
C GLY A 66 0.12 9.71 4.24
N SER A 67 0.88 9.61 3.14
CA SER A 67 0.39 9.81 1.78
C SER A 67 0.87 8.73 0.84
N VAL A 68 -0.03 8.31 -0.05
CA VAL A 68 0.33 7.46 -1.22
C VAL A 68 0.98 8.28 -2.33
N ASN A 69 0.80 9.60 -2.33
CA ASN A 69 1.35 10.47 -3.37
C ASN A 69 2.87 10.61 -3.23
N LYS A 70 3.58 10.48 -4.37
CA LYS A 70 5.04 10.67 -4.48
C LYS A 70 5.51 12.11 -4.23
N GLY A 71 4.61 13.06 -3.94
CA GLY A 71 4.92 14.48 -3.73
C GLY A 71 3.86 15.40 -4.36
N LYS A 72 3.89 16.68 -3.99
CA LYS A 72 3.04 17.74 -4.57
C LYS A 72 3.61 18.16 -5.93
N SER A 73 3.12 17.57 -7.01
CA SER A 73 3.16 18.23 -8.32
C SER A 73 1.79 18.84 -8.59
N PRO A 74 1.70 20.11 -9.02
CA PRO A 74 0.42 20.71 -9.40
C PRO A 74 -0.29 19.84 -10.45
N GLY A 75 -1.57 19.53 -10.23
CA GLY A 75 -2.42 18.85 -11.23
C GLY A 75 -2.56 17.33 -11.12
N ARG A 76 -1.99 16.67 -10.10
CA ARG A 76 -2.19 15.21 -9.90
C ARG A 76 -3.48 14.91 -9.12
N PRO A 77 -4.24 13.85 -9.48
CA PRO A 77 -5.43 13.45 -8.74
C PRO A 77 -5.09 13.20 -7.27
N SER A 78 -5.82 13.86 -6.39
CA SER A 78 -5.70 13.67 -4.94
C SER A 78 -6.62 12.53 -4.53
N VAL A 79 -6.18 11.71 -3.56
CA VAL A 79 -7.07 10.72 -2.93
C VAL A 79 -8.19 11.46 -2.21
N SER A 80 -9.41 10.89 -2.16
CA SER A 80 -10.53 11.50 -1.45
C SER A 80 -10.23 11.68 0.04
N GLU A 81 -10.83 12.70 0.65
CA GLU A 81 -10.65 12.98 2.08
C GLU A 81 -11.11 11.82 2.97
N GLU A 82 -12.13 11.06 2.55
CA GLU A 82 -12.60 9.85 3.23
C GLU A 82 -11.51 8.79 3.33
N VAL A 83 -10.83 8.52 2.22
CA VAL A 83 -9.70 7.58 2.21
C VAL A 83 -8.55 8.14 3.04
N VAL A 84 -8.27 9.44 2.98
CA VAL A 84 -7.24 10.07 3.83
C VAL A 84 -7.58 9.94 5.32
N ASP A 85 -8.84 10.05 5.70
CA ASP A 85 -9.28 9.91 7.09
C ASP A 85 -9.25 8.47 7.58
N ASP A 86 -9.64 7.50 6.74
CA ASP A 86 -9.45 6.08 7.04
C ASP A 86 -7.97 5.75 7.19
N LEU A 87 -7.12 6.25 6.28
CA LEU A 87 -5.68 6.13 6.33
C LEU A 87 -5.06 6.80 7.58
N ARG A 88 -5.59 7.94 8.03
CA ARG A 88 -5.17 8.61 9.28
C ARG A 88 -5.61 7.85 10.52
N ARG A 89 -6.83 7.31 10.54
CA ARG A 89 -7.34 6.47 11.63
C ARG A 89 -6.49 5.20 11.77
N LEU A 90 -6.11 4.62 10.65
CA LEU A 90 -5.21 3.48 10.56
C LEU A 90 -3.78 3.82 11.06
N LYS A 91 -3.22 4.97 10.64
CA LYS A 91 -1.90 5.42 11.10
C LYS A 91 -1.83 5.69 12.61
N LYS A 92 -2.91 6.22 13.21
CA LYS A 92 -2.96 6.49 14.67
C LYS A 92 -2.97 5.22 15.53
N ARG A 93 -3.24 4.04 14.95
CA ARG A 93 -3.32 2.77 15.69
C ARG A 93 -2.06 1.90 15.60
N HIS A 94 -1.10 2.19 14.70
CA HIS A 94 -0.11 1.20 14.27
C HIS A 94 1.31 1.75 14.07
N VAL A 95 2.31 1.11 14.69
CA VAL A 95 3.74 1.19 14.34
C VAL A 95 4.01 0.13 13.25
N PHE A 96 4.71 0.48 12.17
CA PHE A 96 4.87 -0.40 10.99
C PHE A 96 6.25 -1.03 10.89
N VAL A 97 6.30 -2.35 10.73
CA VAL A 97 7.51 -3.09 10.36
C VAL A 97 7.20 -4.00 9.17
N VAL A 98 7.99 -3.87 8.10
CA VAL A 98 7.81 -4.59 6.84
C VAL A 98 8.59 -5.91 6.89
N TYR A 99 7.92 -7.06 6.77
CA TYR A 99 8.56 -8.37 6.66
C TYR A 99 8.45 -8.92 5.24
N PHE A 100 9.60 -9.17 4.61
CA PHE A 100 9.70 -9.91 3.35
C PHE A 100 9.73 -11.40 3.68
N ASN A 101 8.64 -12.12 3.40
CA ASN A 101 8.69 -13.58 3.42
C ASN A 101 9.48 -14.05 2.20
N HIS A 102 10.77 -14.36 2.38
CA HIS A 102 11.48 -15.27 1.50
C HIS A 102 11.01 -16.68 1.82
N LEU A 103 10.03 -17.16 1.06
CA LEU A 103 9.74 -18.59 0.91
C LEU A 103 10.33 -19.07 -0.42
#